data_AF-A0A6M0Q586-F1
#
_entry.id   AF-A0A6M0Q586-F1
#
_cell.length_a   1.000
_cell.length_b   1.000
_cell.length_c   1.000
_cell.angle_alpha   90.00
_cell.angle_beta   90.00
_cell.angle_gamma   90.00
#
_symmetry.space_group_name_H-M   'P 1'
#
loop_
_entity.id
_entity.type
_entity.pdbx_description
1 polymer ?
#
loop_
_entity_poly.entity_id
_entity_poly.type
_entity_poly.pdbx_seq_one_letter_code
_entity_poly.pdbx_strand_id
1 'polypeptide(L)'
;MNTINRWLILFFIVFLTISLVYKGVELWSLGTNLDGDGIGIHFLGVEINDRVPEANIPIYAIGFFSASIITSLIAIALFLKSFLKIKSKTIAS
;
A
#
# COMPACT_ATOMS: atom_id res chain seq x y z
N MET A 1 -4.64 0.36 -23.52
CA MET A 1 -3.42 0.34 -22.70
C MET A 1 -2.53 -0.80 -23.18
N ASN A 2 -1.29 -0.51 -23.52
CA ASN A 2 -0.36 -1.52 -24.02
C ASN A 2 -0.06 -2.55 -22.92
N THR A 3 0.24 -3.79 -23.31
CA THR A 3 0.51 -4.88 -22.35
C THR A 3 1.65 -4.52 -21.39
N ILE A 4 2.70 -3.85 -21.90
CA ILE A 4 3.84 -3.36 -21.12
C ILE A 4 3.38 -2.36 -20.05
N ASN A 5 2.64 -1.32 -20.44
CA ASN A 5 2.13 -0.31 -19.51
C ASN A 5 1.28 -0.92 -18.40
N ARG A 6 0.49 -1.96 -18.72
CA ARG A 6 -0.31 -2.68 -17.73
C ARG A 6 0.54 -3.39 -16.67
N TRP A 7 1.62 -4.05 -17.10
CA TRP A 7 2.54 -4.71 -16.18
C TRP A 7 3.34 -3.71 -15.35
N LEU A 8 3.74 -2.57 -15.92
CA LEU A 8 4.37 -1.48 -15.17
C LEU A 8 3.45 -0.93 -14.08
N ILE A 9 2.17 -0.70 -14.41
CA ILE A 9 1.17 -0.24 -13.43
C ILE A 9 0.96 -1.29 -12.33
N LEU A 10 0.85 -2.58 -12.69
CA LEU A 10 0.74 -3.65 -11.70
C LEU A 10 1.94 -3.69 -10.76
N PHE A 11 3.15 -3.59 -11.31
CA PHE A 11 4.38 -3.56 -10.50
C PHE A 11 4.40 -2.37 -9.54
N PHE A 12 4.02 -1.19 -10.03
CA PHE A 12 3.93 0.01 -9.21
C PHE A 12 2.89 -0.12 -8.08
N ILE A 13 1.70 -0.66 -8.37
CA ILE A 13 0.65 -0.86 -7.34
C ILE A 13 1.11 -1.89 -6.29
N VAL A 14 1.80 -2.96 -6.70
CA VAL A 14 2.36 -3.94 -5.76
C VAL A 14 3.43 -3.29 -4.87
N PHE A 15 4.36 -2.54 -5.45
CA PHE A 15 5.35 -1.78 -4.70
C PHE A 15 4.70 -0.82 -3.70
N LEU A 16 3.68 -0.08 -4.12
CA LEU A 16 2.93 0.83 -3.27
C LEU A 16 2.23 0.08 -2.12
N THR A 17 1.60 -1.05 -2.43
CA THR A 17 0.92 -1.90 -1.44
C THR A 17 1.90 -2.38 -0.37
N ILE A 18 3.07 -2.90 -0.77
CA ILE A 18 4.11 -3.35 0.15
C ILE A 18 4.60 -2.19 1.02
N SER A 19 4.82 -1.02 0.43
CA SER A 19 5.26 0.18 1.15
C SER A 19 4.23 0.63 2.20
N LEU A 20 2.94 0.60 1.86
CA LEU A 20 1.84 0.92 2.77
C LEU A 20 1.77 -0.08 3.94
N VAL A 21 1.87 -1.39 3.65
CA VAL A 21 1.90 -2.43 4.70
C VAL A 21 3.10 -2.22 5.61
N TYR A 22 4.28 -2.00 5.05
CA TYR A 22 5.51 -1.79 5.81
C TYR A 22 5.35 -0.59 6.77
N LYS A 23 4.84 0.54 6.27
CA LYS A 23 4.62 1.72 7.11
C LYS A 23 3.56 1.50 8.18
N GLY A 24 2.48 0.78 7.85
CA GLY A 24 1.46 0.38 8.82
C GLY A 24 2.04 -0.47 9.96
N VAL A 25 2.87 -1.47 9.62
CA VAL A 25 3.56 -2.32 10.60
C VAL A 25 4.55 -1.52 11.44
N GLU A 26 5.36 -0.65 10.81
CA GLU A 26 6.30 0.23 11.49
C GLU A 26 5.58 1.05 12.57
N LEU A 27 4.51 1.76 12.20
CA LEU A 27 3.73 2.58 13.13
C LEU A 27 3.03 1.75 14.21
N TRP A 28 2.52 0.56 13.86
CA TRP A 28 1.90 -0.35 14.83
C TRP A 28 2.92 -0.90 15.84
N SER A 29 4.16 -1.11 15.41
CA SER A 29 5.23 -1.70 16.22
C SER A 29 5.86 -0.72 17.21
N LEU A 30 5.65 0.59 17.05
CA LEU A 30 6.16 1.61 17.98
C LEU A 30 5.60 1.46 19.40
N GLY A 31 4.43 0.83 19.56
CA GLY A 31 3.82 0.57 20.87
C GLY A 31 3.59 1.85 21.67
N THR A 32 3.78 1.77 22.99
CA THR A 32 3.64 2.92 23.92
C THR A 32 4.97 3.47 24.40
N ASN A 33 6.03 3.28 23.61
CA ASN A 33 7.41 3.50 24.07
C ASN A 33 8.00 4.78 23.47
N LEU A 34 7.16 5.81 23.33
CA LEU A 34 7.55 7.13 22.89
C LEU A 34 7.60 8.05 24.11
N ASP A 35 8.49 9.03 24.11
CA ASP A 35 8.71 9.95 25.23
C ASP A 35 7.53 10.93 25.45
N GLY A 36 6.32 10.58 25.01
CA GLY A 36 5.10 11.40 25.09
C GLY A 36 5.06 12.61 24.16
N ASP A 37 6.20 13.00 23.59
CA ASP A 37 6.31 14.18 22.73
C ASP A 37 5.77 13.94 21.31
N GLY A 38 5.52 12.69 20.94
CA GLY A 38 5.01 12.29 19.62
C GLY A 38 6.12 12.10 18.57
N ILE A 39 5.73 11.70 17.35
CA ILE A 39 6.67 11.49 16.23
C ILE A 39 6.17 12.11 14.93
N GLY A 40 7.09 12.46 14.04
CA GLY A 40 6.77 12.78 12.65
C GLY A 40 6.44 11.53 11.85
N ILE A 41 5.41 11.61 11.00
CA ILE A 41 5.04 10.53 10.09
C ILE A 41 5.41 10.95 8.67
N HIS A 42 6.38 10.23 8.09
CA HIS A 42 6.82 10.38 6.71
C HIS A 42 6.51 9.13 5.90
N PHE A 43 6.13 9.30 4.63
CA PHE A 43 5.87 8.22 3.70
C PHE A 43 6.42 8.56 2.32
N LEU A 44 7.24 7.66 1.74
CA LEU A 44 7.87 7.85 0.43
C LEU A 44 8.62 9.19 0.28
N GLY A 45 9.27 9.66 1.35
CA GLY A 45 10.00 10.93 1.37
C GLY A 45 9.13 12.18 1.52
N VAL A 46 7.81 12.01 1.68
CA VAL A 46 6.87 13.11 1.93
C VAL A 46 6.46 13.10 3.41
N GLU A 47 6.49 14.26 4.03
CA GLU A 47 5.95 14.47 5.36
C GLU A 47 4.41 14.52 5.31
N ILE A 48 3.76 13.65 6.09
CA ILE A 48 2.30 13.63 6.23
C ILE A 48 1.90 14.52 7.41
N ASN A 49 2.64 14.41 8.51
CA ASN A 49 2.44 15.21 9.71
C ASN A 49 3.78 15.31 10.45
N ASP A 50 4.16 16.52 10.85
CA ASP A 50 5.41 16.82 11.54
C ASP A 50 5.43 16.20 12.94
N ARG A 51 4.26 16.13 13.58
CA ARG A 51 4.13 15.70 14.97
C ARG A 51 2.77 15.07 15.26
N VAL A 52 2.78 13.76 15.50
CA VAL A 52 1.61 12.98 15.89
C VAL A 52 1.75 12.51 17.34
N PRO A 53 0.82 12.87 18.23
CA PRO A 53 0.78 12.35 19.59
C PRO A 53 0.70 10.82 19.59
N GLU A 54 1.35 10.17 20.54
CA GLU A 54 1.42 8.71 20.65
C GLU A 54 0.03 8.04 20.56
N ALA A 55 -0.96 8.59 21.25
CA ALA A 55 -2.34 8.10 21.25
C ALA A 55 -2.97 8.03 19.85
N ASN A 56 -2.49 8.83 18.89
CA ASN A 56 -3.02 8.91 17.54
C ASN A 56 -2.25 8.04 16.54
N ILE A 57 -1.04 7.57 16.87
CA ILE A 57 -0.21 6.74 15.97
C ILE A 57 -0.95 5.47 15.49
N PRO A 58 -1.69 4.73 16.35
CA PRO A 58 -2.45 3.57 15.90
C PRO A 58 -3.49 3.90 14.82
N ILE A 59 -4.10 5.10 14.86
CA ILE A 59 -5.06 5.53 13.84
C ILE A 59 -4.37 5.71 12.49
N TYR A 60 -3.16 6.28 12.46
CA TYR A 60 -2.37 6.37 11.24
C TYR A 60 -1.98 4.99 10.71
N ALA A 61 -1.55 4.07 11.59
CA ALA A 61 -1.26 2.68 11.21
C ALA A 61 -2.47 2.00 10.55
N ILE A 62 -3.68 2.15 11.12
CA ILE A 62 -4.93 1.66 10.54
C ILE A 62 -5.21 2.29 9.17
N GLY A 63 -4.93 3.58 9.01
CA GLY A 63 -5.03 4.28 7.72
C GLY A 63 -4.14 3.65 6.65
N PHE A 64 -2.87 3.37 6.99
CA PHE A 64 -1.93 2.70 6.09
C PHE A 64 -2.37 1.26 5.75
N PHE A 65 -2.86 0.49 6.72
CA PHE A 65 -3.40 -0.84 6.46
C PHE A 65 -4.63 -0.80 5.56
N SER A 66 -5.57 0.11 5.84
CA SER A 66 -6.78 0.29 5.03
C SER A 66 -6.43 0.63 3.59
N ALA A 67 -5.49 1.56 3.38
CA ALA A 67 -4.99 1.89 2.06
C ALA A 67 -4.34 0.68 1.36
N SER A 68 -3.54 -0.12 2.09
CA SER A 68 -2.91 -1.33 1.53
C SER A 68 -3.92 -2.40 1.08
N ILE A 69 -5.03 -2.56 1.80
CA ILE A 69 -6.10 -3.48 1.42
C ILE A 69 -6.74 -3.00 0.11
N ILE A 70 -7.05 -1.71 0.01
CA ILE A 70 -7.63 -1.12 -1.20
C ILE A 70 -6.69 -1.32 -2.39
N THR A 71 -5.40 -0.98 -2.25
CA THR A 71 -4.44 -1.12 -3.35
C THR A 71 -4.21 -2.58 -3.73
N SER A 72 -4.21 -3.51 -2.76
CA SER A 72 -4.13 -4.95 -2.99
C SER A 72 -5.33 -5.46 -3.80
N LEU A 73 -6.55 -5.07 -3.43
CA LEU A 73 -7.76 -5.45 -4.17
C LEU A 73 -7.72 -4.94 -5.62
N ILE A 74 -7.22 -3.71 -5.84
CA ILE A 74 -7.02 -3.17 -7.20
C ILE A 74 -6.01 -4.01 -7.98
N ALA A 75 -4.86 -4.35 -7.38
CA ALA A 75 -3.84 -5.20 -8.01
C ALA A 75 -4.40 -6.58 -8.38
N ILE A 76 -5.14 -7.22 -7.48
CA ILE A 76 -5.79 -8.52 -7.71
C ILE A 76 -6.79 -8.41 -8.87
N ALA A 77 -7.67 -7.41 -8.86
CA ALA A 77 -8.66 -7.22 -9.92
C ALA A 77 -8.01 -7.03 -11.31
N LEU A 78 -6.94 -6.21 -11.37
CA LEU A 78 -6.18 -5.99 -12.60
C LEU A 78 -5.44 -7.25 -13.07
N PHE A 79 -4.88 -8.02 -12.14
CA PHE A 79 -4.21 -9.27 -12.43
C PHE A 79 -5.18 -10.32 -12.97
N LEU A 80 -6.32 -10.54 -12.29
CA LEU A 80 -7.36 -11.47 -12.70
C LEU A 80 -7.91 -11.14 -14.09
N LYS A 81 -8.23 -9.87 -14.34
CA LYS A 81 -8.67 -9.40 -15.67
C LYS A 81 -7.63 -9.69 -16.75
N SER A 82 -6.35 -9.53 -16.41
CA SER A 82 -5.24 -9.77 -17.33
C SER A 82 -5.06 -11.25 -17.64
N PHE A 83 -5.15 -12.09 -16.61
CA PHE A 83 -5.03 -13.53 -16.70
C PHE A 83 -6.17 -14.15 -17.52
N LEU A 84 -7.42 -13.77 -17.23
CA LEU A 84 -8.59 -14.23 -17.99
C LEU A 84 -8.51 -13.86 -19.47
N LYS A 85 -8.03 -12.65 -19.80
CA LYS A 85 -7.84 -12.21 -21.18
C LYS A 85 -6.79 -13.04 -21.93
N ILE A 86 -5.70 -13.41 -21.27
CA ILE A 86 -4.65 -14.27 -21.86
C ILE A 86 -5.23 -15.67 -22.12
N LYS A 87 -5.90 -16.25 -21.12
CA LYS A 87 -6.52 -17.59 -21.24
C LYS A 87 -7.52 -17.66 -22.40
N SER A 88 -8.37 -16.64 -22.56
CA SER A 88 -9.33 -16.57 -23.67
C SER A 88 -8.63 -16.52 -25.03
N LYS A 89 -7.50 -15.83 -25.15
CA LYS A 89 -6.75 -15.74 -26.42
C LYS A 89 -6.08 -17.06 -26.78
N THR A 90 -5.58 -17.81 -25.81
CA THR A 90 -4.96 -19.13 -26.01
C THR A 90 -5.96 -20.21 -26.46
N ILE A 91 -7.22 -20.13 -26.03
CA ILE A 91 -8.26 -21.10 -26.40
C ILE A 91 -8.81 -20.83 -27.82
N ALA A 92 -8.71 -19.59 -28.31
CA ALA A 92 -9.24 -19.18 -29.60
C ALA A 92 -8.24 -19.26 -30.77
N SER A 93 -6.99 -19.68 -30.52
CA SER A 93 -5.96 -19.92 -31.55
C SER A 93 -5.69 -21.41 -31.72
#